data_AF-B0PFH4-F1
#
_entry.id   AF-B0PFH4-F1
#
_cell.length_a   1.000
_cell.length_b   1.000
_cell.length_c   1.000
_cell.angle_alpha   90.00
_cell.angle_beta   90.00
_cell.angle_gamma   90.00
#
_symmetry.space_group_name_H-M   'P 1'
#
loop_
_entity.id
_entity.type
_entity.pdbx_description
1 polymer ?
#
loop_
_entity_poly.entity_id
_entity_poly.type
_entity_poly.pdbx_seq_one_letter_code
_entity_poly.pdbx_strand_id
1 'polypeptide(L)'
;MSREKLIYIASPYAGDIEANTAFAKKACRYAIHQGHTPIAVHLLYPQMLDDAEPTEREIGLRLGHRVLEVCDELWCCGDRISSGMAREIEEAQKLGIPIRQIGEQEIKQEALPAEMEQSDAPEHGYGVMPTLGSLFDGIGGFP
;
A
#
# COMPACT_ATOMS: atom_id res chain seq x y z
N MET A 1 12.02 -20.97 -15.01
CA MET A 1 11.24 -20.47 -13.85
C MET A 1 10.32 -19.39 -14.37
N SER A 2 9.01 -19.49 -14.11
CA SER A 2 8.09 -18.38 -14.37
C SER A 2 8.51 -17.19 -13.53
N ARG A 3 8.58 -16.00 -14.14
CA ARG A 3 8.84 -14.74 -13.43
C ARG A 3 7.72 -14.51 -12.41
N GLU A 4 8.06 -14.00 -11.24
CA GLU A 4 7.09 -13.54 -10.25
C GLU A 4 6.21 -12.45 -10.86
N LYS A 5 4.90 -12.62 -10.77
CA LYS A 5 3.94 -11.68 -11.34
C LYS A 5 3.86 -10.42 -10.49
N LEU A 6 3.73 -9.28 -11.15
CA LEU A 6 3.39 -8.01 -10.54
C LEU A 6 1.87 -7.93 -10.41
N ILE A 7 1.37 -7.90 -9.18
CA ILE A 7 -0.06 -7.99 -8.88
C ILE A 7 -0.55 -6.64 -8.38
N TYR A 8 -1.47 -6.04 -9.11
CA TYR A 8 -2.19 -4.86 -8.63
C TYR A 8 -3.27 -5.30 -7.63
N ILE A 9 -3.19 -4.83 -6.39
CA ILE A 9 -4.17 -5.14 -5.35
C ILE A 9 -5.24 -4.05 -5.33
N ALA A 10 -6.46 -4.41 -5.70
CA ALA A 10 -7.64 -3.56 -5.61
C ALA A 10 -8.47 -4.00 -4.40
N SER A 11 -8.67 -3.11 -3.43
CA SER A 11 -9.53 -3.33 -2.26
C SER A 11 -10.16 -2.01 -1.83
N PRO A 12 -11.26 -2.03 -1.05
CA PRO A 12 -11.84 -0.81 -0.52
C PRO A 12 -10.81 -0.03 0.31
N TYR A 13 -10.78 1.30 0.18
CA TYR A 13 -9.94 2.18 1.00
C TYR A 13 -10.78 3.17 1.81
N ALA A 14 -11.65 3.94 1.15
CA ALA A 14 -12.53 4.91 1.80
C ALA A 14 -13.59 4.28 2.73
N GLY A 15 -14.11 5.09 3.66
CA GLY A 15 -15.04 4.65 4.72
C GLY A 15 -14.28 4.36 6.00
N ASP A 16 -14.29 3.11 6.46
CA ASP A 16 -13.47 2.67 7.59
C ASP A 16 -12.00 2.47 7.13
N ILE A 17 -11.26 3.59 7.07
CA ILE A 17 -9.88 3.63 6.55
C ILE A 17 -8.96 2.70 7.35
N GLU A 18 -9.12 2.61 8.66
CA GLU A 18 -8.28 1.76 9.51
C GLU A 18 -8.48 0.27 9.18
N ALA A 19 -9.74 -0.19 9.20
CA ALA A 19 -10.05 -1.58 8.88
C ALA A 19 -9.68 -1.93 7.42
N ASN A 20 -9.94 -1.03 6.48
CA ASN A 20 -9.62 -1.20 5.08
C ASN A 20 -8.11 -1.24 4.82
N THR A 21 -7.34 -0.40 5.50
CA THR A 21 -5.87 -0.40 5.43
C THR A 21 -5.31 -1.72 5.95
N ALA A 22 -5.81 -2.20 7.09
CA ALA A 22 -5.42 -3.50 7.64
C ALA A 22 -5.76 -4.66 6.68
N PHE A 23 -6.94 -4.60 6.03
CA PHE A 23 -7.34 -5.59 5.04
C PHE A 23 -6.46 -5.55 3.78
N ALA A 24 -6.17 -4.38 3.22
CA ALA A 24 -5.31 -4.21 2.06
C ALA A 24 -3.88 -4.72 2.32
N LYS A 25 -3.33 -4.45 3.53
CA LYS A 25 -2.05 -5.04 3.98
C LYS A 25 -2.11 -6.56 4.00
N LYS A 26 -3.18 -7.16 4.52
CA LYS A 26 -3.38 -8.62 4.50
C LYS A 26 -3.47 -9.18 3.08
N ALA A 27 -4.18 -8.51 2.18
CA ALA A 27 -4.26 -8.90 0.77
C ALA A 27 -2.88 -8.86 0.08
N CYS A 28 -2.05 -7.85 0.37
CA CYS A 28 -0.67 -7.80 -0.10
C CYS A 28 0.15 -8.98 0.46
N ARG A 29 0.05 -9.27 1.76
CA ARG A 29 0.74 -10.41 2.38
C ARG A 29 0.31 -11.75 1.78
N TYR A 30 -0.98 -11.92 1.49
CA TYR A 30 -1.52 -13.08 0.77
C TYR A 30 -0.85 -13.22 -0.60
N ALA A 31 -0.77 -12.16 -1.42
CA ALA A 31 -0.08 -12.21 -2.71
C ALA A 31 1.43 -12.52 -2.61
N ILE A 32 2.12 -11.99 -1.59
CA ILE A 32 3.53 -12.34 -1.31
C ILE A 32 3.67 -13.83 -1.02
N HIS A 33 2.77 -14.39 -0.19
CA HIS A 33 2.79 -15.80 0.16
C HIS A 33 2.53 -16.71 -1.05
N GLN A 34 1.75 -16.24 -2.03
CA GLN A 34 1.54 -16.90 -3.32
C GLN A 34 2.74 -16.77 -4.29
N GLY A 35 3.84 -16.13 -3.87
CA GLY A 35 5.07 -15.97 -4.67
C GLY A 35 4.97 -14.85 -5.72
N HIS A 36 4.25 -13.77 -5.39
CA HIS A 36 4.06 -12.63 -6.28
C HIS A 36 4.50 -11.30 -5.64
N THR A 37 4.69 -10.28 -6.48
CA THR A 37 5.02 -8.92 -6.03
C THR A 37 3.74 -8.07 -6.03
N PRO A 38 3.14 -7.74 -4.86
CA PRO A 38 1.94 -6.91 -4.83
C PRO A 38 2.27 -5.41 -4.90
N ILE A 39 1.36 -4.64 -5.49
CA ILE A 39 1.29 -3.18 -5.33
C ILE A 39 -0.14 -2.77 -5.00
N ALA A 40 -0.32 -2.08 -3.87
CA ALA A 40 -1.57 -1.45 -3.46
C ALA A 40 -1.39 0.07 -3.43
N VAL A 41 -1.68 0.75 -4.55
CA VAL A 41 -1.45 2.20 -4.66
C VAL A 41 -2.30 3.03 -3.70
N HIS A 42 -3.46 2.49 -3.28
CA HIS A 42 -4.33 3.11 -2.29
C HIS A 42 -3.76 3.04 -0.86
N LEU A 43 -2.66 2.32 -0.63
CA LEU A 43 -1.87 2.44 0.62
C LEU A 43 -0.72 3.44 0.49
N LEU A 44 -0.32 3.79 -0.73
CA LEU A 44 0.83 4.62 -1.01
C LEU A 44 0.45 6.09 -1.18
N TYR A 45 -0.42 6.40 -2.13
CA TYR A 45 -0.71 7.79 -2.50
C TYR A 45 -1.46 8.59 -1.44
N PRO A 46 -2.37 8.02 -0.63
CA PRO A 46 -3.00 8.76 0.46
C PRO A 46 -2.06 9.27 1.57
N GLN A 47 -0.79 8.83 1.58
CA GLN A 47 0.25 9.37 2.47
C GLN A 47 0.85 10.68 1.93
N MET A 48 0.59 11.01 0.67
CA MET A 48 1.14 12.16 -0.05
C MET A 48 0.05 13.08 -0.63
N LEU A 49 -1.17 12.55 -0.82
CA LEU A 49 -2.31 13.22 -1.45
C LEU A 49 -3.53 13.10 -0.52
N ASP A 50 -4.33 14.16 -0.46
CA ASP A 50 -5.62 14.17 0.25
C ASP A 50 -6.73 13.58 -0.64
N ASP A 51 -7.16 12.36 -0.32
CA ASP A 51 -8.24 11.66 -1.05
C ASP A 51 -9.61 12.35 -0.91
N ALA A 52 -9.76 13.28 0.05
CA ALA A 52 -10.94 14.12 0.21
C ALA A 52 -10.93 15.36 -0.70
N GLU A 53 -9.76 15.78 -1.19
CA GLU A 53 -9.65 16.86 -2.17
C GLU A 53 -9.82 16.29 -3.59
N PRO A 54 -10.80 16.75 -4.39
CA PRO A 54 -11.12 16.13 -5.69
C PRO A 54 -9.98 16.10 -6.71
N THR A 55 -9.11 17.11 -6.72
CA THR A 55 -8.00 17.25 -7.66
C THR A 55 -6.87 16.27 -7.35
N GLU A 56 -6.48 16.16 -6.09
CA GLU A 56 -5.48 15.26 -5.53
C GLU A 56 -5.96 13.82 -5.59
N ARG A 57 -7.24 13.58 -5.31
CA ARG A 57 -7.90 12.29 -5.58
C ARG A 57 -7.74 11.87 -7.04
N GLU A 58 -8.04 12.75 -7.98
CA GLU A 58 -7.91 12.47 -9.42
C GLU A 58 -6.44 12.22 -9.82
N ILE A 59 -5.49 12.96 -9.23
CA ILE A 59 -4.06 12.69 -9.40
C ILE A 59 -3.71 11.29 -8.91
N GLY A 60 -4.15 10.90 -7.70
CA GLY A 60 -3.91 9.58 -7.12
C GLY A 60 -4.46 8.45 -7.99
N LEU A 61 -5.68 8.60 -8.51
CA LEU A 61 -6.30 7.63 -9.41
C LEU A 61 -5.51 7.49 -10.73
N ARG A 62 -5.12 8.61 -11.34
CA ARG A 62 -4.31 8.61 -12.57
C ARG A 62 -2.95 7.94 -12.36
N LEU A 63 -2.29 8.21 -11.23
CA LEU A 63 -1.03 7.54 -10.88
C LEU A 63 -1.25 6.04 -10.69
N GLY A 64 -2.34 5.66 -10.01
CA GLY A 64 -2.75 4.27 -9.85
C GLY A 64 -2.93 3.54 -11.18
N HIS A 65 -3.62 4.16 -12.14
CA HIS A 65 -3.80 3.60 -13.48
C HIS A 65 -2.47 3.37 -14.21
N ARG A 66 -1.50 4.28 -14.09
CA ARG A 66 -0.16 4.09 -14.68
C ARG A 66 0.60 2.92 -14.06
N VAL A 67 0.40 2.65 -12.78
CA VAL A 67 0.96 1.45 -12.14
C VAL A 67 0.22 0.20 -12.63
N LEU A 68 -1.10 0.24 -12.76
CA LEU A 68 -1.90 -0.87 -13.26
C LEU A 68 -1.46 -1.30 -14.67
N GLU A 69 -1.15 -0.34 -15.56
CA GLU A 69 -0.66 -0.59 -16.94
C GLU A 69 0.57 -1.51 -17.01
N VAL A 70 1.40 -1.56 -15.96
CA VAL A 70 2.62 -2.38 -15.93
C VAL A 70 2.47 -3.67 -15.11
N CYS A 71 1.31 -3.90 -14.50
CA CYS A 71 1.03 -5.11 -13.72
C CYS A 71 0.62 -6.29 -14.62
N ASP A 72 0.96 -7.50 -14.18
CA ASP A 72 0.61 -8.74 -14.88
C ASP A 72 -0.84 -9.16 -14.61
N GLU A 73 -1.39 -8.86 -13.43
CA GLU A 73 -2.78 -9.13 -13.05
C GLU A 73 -3.33 -8.06 -12.11
N LEU A 74 -4.65 -7.93 -12.07
CA LEU A 74 -5.38 -7.25 -11.00
C LEU A 74 -6.06 -8.27 -10.11
N TRP A 75 -5.77 -8.22 -8.81
CA TRP A 75 -6.50 -8.98 -7.80
C TRP A 75 -7.50 -8.07 -7.13
N CYS A 76 -8.77 -8.39 -7.33
CA CYS A 76 -9.90 -7.72 -6.72
C CYS A 76 -10.22 -8.45 -5.40
N CYS A 77 -9.88 -7.80 -4.29
CA CYS A 77 -9.88 -8.39 -2.97
C CYS A 77 -11.06 -7.89 -2.12
N GLY A 78 -11.79 -8.84 -1.53
CA GLY A 78 -12.91 -8.60 -0.63
C GLY A 78 -14.27 -8.80 -1.27
N ASP A 79 -15.32 -8.71 -0.45
CA ASP A 79 -16.68 -9.11 -0.86
C ASP A 79 -17.51 -7.92 -1.41
N ARG A 80 -16.92 -6.72 -1.46
CA ARG A 80 -17.57 -5.50 -1.97
C ARG A 80 -16.68 -4.78 -2.98
N ILE A 81 -17.32 -4.21 -4.01
CA ILE A 81 -16.66 -3.37 -5.02
C ILE A 81 -16.95 -1.91 -4.69
N SER A 82 -15.90 -1.14 -4.39
CA SER A 82 -16.02 0.31 -4.22
C SER A 82 -16.03 1.03 -5.58
N SER A 83 -16.41 2.31 -5.61
CA SER A 83 -16.34 3.12 -6.84
C SER A 83 -14.91 3.26 -7.39
N GLY A 84 -13.90 3.31 -6.51
CA GLY A 84 -12.49 3.28 -6.89
C GLY A 84 -12.12 1.96 -7.57
N MET A 85 -12.46 0.84 -6.94
CA MET A 85 -12.21 -0.49 -7.49
C MET A 85 -12.92 -0.70 -8.83
N ALA A 86 -14.15 -0.22 -8.98
CA ALA A 86 -14.89 -0.35 -10.23
C ALA A 86 -14.14 0.32 -11.41
N ARG A 87 -13.52 1.49 -11.18
CA ARG A 87 -12.69 2.16 -12.19
C ARG A 87 -11.42 1.37 -12.51
N GLU A 88 -10.75 0.81 -11.50
CA GLU A 88 -9.56 -0.03 -11.69
C GLU A 88 -9.90 -1.32 -12.47
N ILE A 89 -11.03 -1.95 -12.16
CA ILE A 89 -11.55 -3.13 -12.87
C ILE A 89 -11.87 -2.80 -14.32
N GLU A 90 -12.57 -1.70 -14.57
CA GLU A 90 -12.90 -1.25 -15.92
C GLU A 90 -11.63 -0.99 -16.74
N GLU A 91 -10.62 -0.38 -16.13
CA GLU A 91 -9.34 -0.10 -16.79
C GLU A 91 -8.55 -1.38 -17.07
N ALA A 92 -8.47 -2.30 -16.11
CA ALA A 92 -7.85 -3.61 -16.32
C ALA A 92 -8.51 -4.38 -17.47
N GLN A 93 -9.85 -4.34 -17.57
CA GLN A 93 -10.60 -4.93 -18.68
C GLN A 93 -10.23 -4.30 -20.03
N LYS A 94 -10.12 -2.97 -20.11
CA LYS A 94 -9.72 -2.25 -21.33
C LYS A 94 -8.31 -2.62 -21.78
N LEU A 95 -7.40 -2.78 -20.82
CA LEU A 95 -6.00 -3.13 -21.06
C LEU A 95 -5.78 -4.63 -21.33
N GLY A 96 -6.80 -5.46 -21.14
CA GLY A 96 -6.68 -6.92 -21.26
C GLY A 96 -5.89 -7.56 -20.12
N ILE A 97 -5.77 -6.87 -18.98
CA ILE A 97 -5.10 -7.37 -17.78
C ILE A 97 -6.04 -8.40 -17.11
N PRO A 98 -5.59 -9.64 -16.85
CA PRO A 98 -6.39 -10.63 -16.16
C PRO A 98 -6.83 -10.16 -14.77
N ILE A 99 -8.10 -10.38 -14.45
CA ILE A 99 -8.70 -10.03 -13.16
C ILE A 99 -9.01 -11.29 -12.37
N ARG A 100 -8.47 -11.40 -11.16
CA ARG A 100 -8.77 -12.48 -10.21
C ARG A 100 -9.56 -11.95 -9.04
N GLN A 101 -10.67 -12.60 -8.70
CA GLN A 101 -11.45 -12.29 -7.51
C GLN A 101 -10.93 -13.11 -6.33
N ILE A 102 -10.62 -12.45 -5.21
CA ILE A 102 -10.16 -13.09 -3.97
C ILE A 102 -11.13 -12.71 -2.85
N GLY A 103 -11.82 -13.69 -2.28
CA GLY A 103 -12.81 -13.45 -1.24
C GLY A 103 -12.18 -12.98 0.07
N GLU A 104 -12.94 -12.20 0.86
CA GLU A 104 -12.45 -11.68 2.15
C GLU A 104 -12.09 -12.82 3.12
N GLN A 105 -12.88 -13.89 3.11
CA GLN A 105 -12.66 -15.08 3.94
C GLN A 105 -11.37 -15.81 3.58
N GLU A 106 -11.02 -15.89 2.29
CA GLU A 106 -9.79 -16.53 1.82
C GLU A 106 -8.56 -15.80 2.38
N ILE A 107 -8.55 -14.46 2.27
CA ILE A 107 -7.48 -13.62 2.80
C ILE A 107 -7.38 -13.68 4.33
N LYS A 108 -8.51 -13.84 5.03
CA LYS A 108 -8.55 -13.91 6.50
C LYS A 108 -8.15 -15.26 7.07
N GLN A 109 -8.45 -16.35 6.34
CA GLN A 109 -8.20 -17.73 6.80
C GLN A 109 -6.79 -18.19 6.48
N GLU A 110 -6.10 -17.54 5.55
CA GLU A 110 -4.70 -17.85 5.26
C GLU A 110 -3.84 -17.49 6.47
N ALA A 111 -3.37 -18.52 7.16
CA ALA A 111 -2.40 -18.37 8.25
C ALA A 111 -1.09 -17.88 7.65
N LEU A 112 -0.82 -16.58 7.82
CA LEU A 112 0.44 -15.99 7.40
C LEU A 112 1.59 -16.62 8.22
N PRO A 113 2.76 -16.87 7.60
CA PRO A 113 3.93 -17.28 8.35
C PRO A 113 4.21 -16.29 9.49
N ALA A 114 4.59 -16.79 10.66
CA ALA A 114 4.86 -15.97 11.84
C ALA A 114 5.88 -14.84 11.58
N GLU A 115 6.75 -14.98 10.58
CA GLU A 115 7.72 -13.97 10.18
C GLU A 115 7.08 -12.72 9.54
N MET A 116 5.85 -12.82 9.03
CA MET A 116 5.10 -11.73 8.39
C MET A 116 4.06 -11.07 9.33
N GLU A 117 3.86 -11.61 10.53
CA GLU A 117 3.06 -11.02 11.60
C GLU A 117 3.84 -9.89 12.29
N GLN A 118 4.08 -8.77 11.60
CA GLN A 118 4.51 -7.55 12.27
C GLN A 118 3.30 -6.83 12.86
N SER A 119 3.35 -6.62 14.18
CA SER A 119 2.42 -5.82 14.96
C SER A 119 2.35 -4.41 14.38
N ASP A 120 1.15 -3.97 13.98
CA ASP A 120 0.85 -2.54 13.78
C ASP A 120 0.93 -1.84 15.15
N ALA A 121 2.16 -1.61 15.63
CA ALA A 121 2.38 -0.69 16.74
C ALA A 121 2.13 0.73 16.19
N PRO A 122 1.38 1.58 16.92
CA PRO A 122 1.21 2.96 16.49
C PRO A 122 2.58 3.64 16.49
N GLU A 123 3.00 4.16 15.34
CA GLU A 123 4.17 5.03 15.21
C GLU A 123 3.99 6.24 16.13
N HIS A 124 4.56 6.14 17.33
CA HIS A 124 4.64 7.26 18.26
C HIS A 124 5.76 8.19 17.79
N GLY A 125 5.35 9.34 17.25
CA GLY A 125 6.00 10.63 17.46
C GLY A 125 7.42 10.79 16.91
N TYR A 126 7.56 11.73 15.97
CA TYR A 126 8.83 12.37 15.64
C TYR A 126 9.67 12.66 16.90
N GLY A 127 10.69 11.85 17.13
CA GLY A 127 11.74 12.14 18.09
C GLY A 127 12.54 13.33 17.58
N VAL A 128 12.40 14.46 18.27
CA VAL A 128 13.24 15.64 18.10
C VAL A 128 14.71 15.19 18.24
N MET A 129 15.49 15.30 17.16
CA MET A 129 16.94 15.19 17.20
C MET A 129 17.49 16.23 18.19
N PRO A 130 18.22 15.86 19.25
CA PRO A 130 18.97 16.84 20.02
C PRO A 130 20.06 17.39 19.11
N THR A 131 20.05 18.71 18.92
CA THR A 131 21.09 19.43 18.20
C THR A 131 22.43 19.21 18.89
N LEU A 132 23.41 18.67 18.16
CA LEU A 132 24.82 18.67 18.59
C LEU A 132 25.29 20.13 18.62
N GLY A 133 25.23 20.75 19.80
CA GLY A 133 25.79 22.07 20.09
C GLY A 133 26.92 21.96 21.10
N SER A 134 28.09 22.48 20.73
CA SER A 134 29.30 22.74 21.52
C SER A 134 30.15 21.54 21.95
N LEU A 135 31.04 21.11 21.05
CA LEU A 135 32.29 20.43 21.41
C LEU A 135 33.49 21.20 20.80
N PHE A 136 33.59 22.48 21.12
CA PHE A 136 34.77 23.30 20.85
C PHE A 136 34.85 24.40 21.90
N ASP A 137 35.35 24.05 23.09
CA ASP A 137 36.05 25.06 23.89
C ASP A 137 37.54 24.94 23.62
N GLY A 138 38.04 26.03 23.05
CA GLY A 138 39.33 26.19 22.44
C GLY A 138 40.50 25.97 23.38
N ILE A 139 41.54 25.42 22.78
CA ILE A 139 42.91 25.38 23.24
C ILE A 139 43.51 26.79 23.10
N GLY A 140 44.21 27.27 24.13
CA GLY A 140 45.14 28.42 24.08
C GLY A 140 44.88 29.42 25.21
N GLY A 141 45.82 29.81 26.08
CA GLY A 141 47.28 29.66 26.11
C GLY A 141 47.91 31.01 26.51
N PHE A 142 48.32 31.15 27.79
CA PHE A 142 49.29 32.10 28.39
C PHE A 142 49.04 33.64 28.25
N PRO A 143 49.63 34.50 29.12
CA PRO A 143 50.71 34.25 30.09
C PRO A 143 50.34 34.29 31.58
#